data_AF-A0A7G1GZV6-F1
#
_entry.id   AF-A0A7G1GZV6-F1
#
_cell.length_a   1.000
_cell.length_b   1.000
_cell.length_c   1.000
_cell.angle_alpha   90.00
_cell.angle_beta   90.00
_cell.angle_gamma   90.00
#
_symmetry.space_group_name_H-M   'P 1'
#
loop_
_entity.id
_entity.type
_entity.pdbx_description
1 polymer ?
#
loop_
_entity_poly.entity_id
_entity_poly.type
_entity_poly.pdbx_seq_one_letter_code
_entity_poly.pdbx_strand_id
1 'polypeptide(L)'
;MSQQMERGKVGRAVSDMLITEFVKDGTFKVIERNQLEKILSEQKLSISGVIDPSDAAKLGKVLGVSAVIVGSVTQFGVDRQTIGLFGIGIKKSTAKVAINARMIDTSSGEIFFAAEGSGEEEASGVDVGGYINVDSASFANSILGVATKKALKDIVKQIREQSAKLKESAITAYVAMCDIKANTFIIDSGKESGIENDQTLYVIKVLKEVKSPKTGEVIKRITDVIAELKITEVDKTSATATCVSGKCDIIKEGDMVSTSSGKETKEQLAKLKASINASVAYVEPSNKTIIFDAGKDQGVEKDQIFYVTKVIKEIKSPTTGEIIKRITDIVAEFKVTEVDKSSATAAFVSGGFENVKEGDKISSSK
;
A
#
# COMPACT_ATOMS: atom_id res chain seq x y z
N MET A 1 -26.56 24.11 -19.44
CA MET A 1 -26.78 24.04 -17.97
C MET A 1 -27.46 22.74 -17.51
N SER A 2 -28.37 22.11 -18.29
CA SER A 2 -29.10 20.90 -17.88
C SER A 2 -28.23 19.63 -17.74
N GLN A 3 -27.29 19.36 -18.65
CA GLN A 3 -26.47 18.13 -18.59
C GLN A 3 -25.44 18.09 -17.44
N GLN A 4 -24.91 19.24 -17.01
CA GLN A 4 -23.97 19.30 -15.87
C GLN A 4 -24.70 19.14 -14.52
N MET A 5 -25.94 19.66 -14.39
CA MET A 5 -26.77 19.44 -13.21
C MET A 5 -27.18 17.97 -13.04
N GLU A 6 -27.44 17.24 -14.14
CA GLU A 6 -27.74 15.81 -14.11
C GLU A 6 -26.53 14.96 -13.68
N ARG A 7 -25.32 15.28 -14.16
CA ARG A 7 -24.07 14.59 -13.75
C ARG A 7 -23.80 14.72 -12.24
N GLY A 8 -24.03 15.89 -11.66
CA GLY A 8 -23.85 16.13 -10.23
C GLY A 8 -24.87 15.40 -9.34
N LYS A 9 -26.05 15.05 -9.87
CA LYS A 9 -27.04 14.24 -9.14
C LYS A 9 -26.67 12.76 -9.13
N VAL A 10 -26.17 12.24 -10.24
CA VAL A 10 -25.71 10.83 -10.35
C VAL A 10 -24.57 10.56 -9.38
N GLY A 11 -23.54 11.42 -9.34
CA GLY A 11 -22.41 11.23 -8.42
C GLY A 11 -22.83 11.25 -6.94
N ARG A 12 -23.80 12.09 -6.58
CA ARG A 12 -24.39 12.12 -5.22
C ARG A 12 -25.14 10.84 -4.90
N ALA A 13 -26.05 10.42 -5.77
CA ALA A 13 -26.81 9.19 -5.58
C ALA A 13 -25.89 7.96 -5.45
N VAL A 14 -24.84 7.86 -6.27
CA VAL A 14 -23.86 6.78 -6.20
C VAL A 14 -23.06 6.83 -4.89
N SER A 15 -22.71 8.03 -4.40
CA SER A 15 -22.02 8.19 -3.12
C SER A 15 -22.89 7.74 -1.93
N ASP A 16 -24.19 8.10 -1.94
CA ASP A 16 -25.13 7.71 -0.88
C ASP A 16 -25.37 6.20 -0.88
N MET A 17 -25.46 5.59 -2.07
CA MET A 17 -25.53 4.14 -2.21
C MET A 17 -24.24 3.46 -1.73
N LEU A 18 -23.07 4.05 -1.99
CA LEU A 18 -21.78 3.51 -1.51
C LEU A 18 -21.69 3.54 0.01
N ILE A 19 -22.09 4.65 0.65
CA ILE A 19 -22.19 4.77 2.11
C ILE A 19 -23.08 3.66 2.67
N THR A 20 -24.26 3.47 2.05
CA THR A 20 -25.21 2.44 2.46
C THR A 20 -24.61 1.04 2.39
N GLU A 21 -23.86 0.71 1.33
CA GLU A 21 -23.23 -0.61 1.21
C GLU A 21 -22.07 -0.78 2.21
N PHE A 22 -21.30 0.26 2.53
CA PHE A 22 -20.29 0.18 3.60
C PHE A 22 -20.91 0.01 5.01
N VAL A 23 -22.01 0.70 5.29
CA VAL A 23 -22.72 0.57 6.57
C VAL A 23 -23.29 -0.85 6.73
N LYS A 24 -23.82 -1.44 5.64
CA LYS A 24 -24.30 -2.83 5.64
C LYS A 24 -23.16 -3.84 5.80
N ASP A 25 -22.00 -3.57 5.21
CA ASP A 25 -20.83 -4.43 5.33
C ASP A 25 -20.32 -4.50 6.78
N GLY A 26 -20.43 -3.41 7.53
CA GLY A 26 -20.14 -3.39 8.98
C GLY A 26 -18.65 -3.47 9.35
N THR A 27 -17.75 -3.68 8.38
CA THR A 27 -16.29 -3.73 8.61
C THR A 27 -15.72 -2.37 9.01
N PHE A 28 -16.36 -1.28 8.58
CA PHE A 28 -15.86 0.09 8.68
C PHE A 28 -16.80 1.00 9.47
N LYS A 29 -16.22 1.93 10.24
CA LYS A 29 -16.95 3.08 10.80
C LYS A 29 -16.99 4.18 9.73
N VAL A 30 -18.16 4.45 9.20
CA VAL A 30 -18.36 5.41 8.09
C VAL A 30 -18.85 6.74 8.63
N ILE A 31 -18.30 7.85 8.13
CA ILE A 31 -18.85 9.19 8.34
C ILE A 31 -19.64 9.58 7.09
N GLU A 32 -20.86 10.08 7.29
CA GLU A 32 -21.71 10.53 6.20
C GLU A 32 -21.18 11.81 5.53
N ARG A 33 -21.37 11.91 4.21
CA ARG A 33 -20.99 13.08 3.41
C ARG A 33 -21.65 14.38 3.90
N ASN A 34 -22.87 14.33 4.40
CA ASN A 34 -23.58 15.52 4.89
C ASN A 34 -22.88 16.16 6.11
N GLN A 35 -22.23 15.36 6.95
CA GLN A 35 -21.43 15.86 8.08
C GLN A 35 -20.16 16.55 7.57
N LEU A 36 -19.58 16.03 6.48
CA LEU A 36 -18.46 16.66 5.78
C LEU A 36 -18.86 18.00 5.16
N GLU A 37 -20.04 18.13 4.55
CA GLU A 37 -20.52 19.42 4.00
C GLU A 37 -20.72 20.48 5.10
N LYS A 38 -21.20 20.08 6.27
CA LYS A 38 -21.34 20.99 7.43
C LYS A 38 -19.97 21.53 7.89
N ILE A 39 -18.99 20.64 8.04
CA ILE A 39 -17.63 21.01 8.49
C ILE A 39 -16.91 21.86 7.44
N LEU A 40 -17.05 21.56 6.15
CA LEU A 40 -16.51 22.38 5.07
C LEU A 40 -17.10 23.79 5.05
N SER A 41 -18.40 23.91 5.32
CA SER A 41 -19.11 25.20 5.41
C SER A 41 -18.63 26.03 6.61
N GLU A 42 -18.40 25.39 7.76
CA GLU A 42 -17.89 26.04 8.98
C GLU A 42 -16.44 26.53 8.79
N GLN A 43 -15.61 25.79 8.06
CA GLN A 43 -14.21 26.13 7.80
C GLN A 43 -14.01 27.06 6.59
N LYS A 44 -15.09 27.49 5.90
CA LYS A 44 -15.06 28.27 4.65
C LYS A 44 -14.18 27.64 3.56
N LEU A 45 -14.10 26.31 3.52
CA LEU A 45 -13.31 25.58 2.53
C LEU A 45 -14.18 25.28 1.30
N SER A 46 -13.72 25.74 0.13
CA SER A 46 -14.38 25.46 -1.15
C SER A 46 -13.67 24.31 -1.86
N ILE A 47 -14.29 23.13 -1.90
CA ILE A 47 -13.78 21.98 -2.66
C ILE A 47 -14.46 21.97 -4.04
N SER A 48 -13.74 22.38 -5.08
CA SER A 48 -14.25 22.40 -6.45
C SER A 48 -14.08 21.04 -7.13
N GLY A 49 -15.01 20.11 -6.92
CA GLY A 49 -15.34 18.97 -7.80
C GLY A 49 -14.29 17.88 -8.07
N VAL A 50 -13.00 18.19 -8.03
CA VAL A 50 -11.86 17.28 -8.15
C VAL A 50 -11.08 17.43 -6.86
N ILE A 51 -11.16 16.41 -6.00
CA ILE A 51 -10.38 16.36 -4.77
C ILE A 51 -9.02 15.79 -5.15
N ASP A 52 -7.97 16.60 -5.06
CA ASP A 52 -6.61 16.10 -5.13
C ASP A 52 -6.27 15.30 -3.86
N PRO A 53 -5.38 14.30 -3.93
CA PRO A 53 -5.04 13.47 -2.77
C PRO A 53 -4.55 14.25 -1.54
N SER A 54 -3.87 15.37 -1.76
CA SER A 54 -3.41 16.29 -0.72
C SER A 54 -4.56 16.98 0.03
N ASP A 55 -5.66 17.29 -0.67
CA ASP A 55 -6.84 17.91 -0.07
C ASP A 55 -7.71 16.88 0.65
N ALA A 56 -7.78 15.65 0.12
CA ALA A 56 -8.39 14.52 0.83
C ALA A 56 -7.69 14.24 2.17
N ALA A 57 -6.36 14.29 2.21
CA ALA A 57 -5.58 14.05 3.42
C ALA A 57 -5.85 15.12 4.49
N LYS A 58 -5.86 16.41 4.10
CA LYS A 58 -6.21 17.52 5.00
C LYS A 58 -7.63 17.38 5.54
N LEU A 59 -8.58 17.09 4.66
CA LEU A 59 -9.99 16.91 5.04
C LEU A 59 -10.16 15.74 6.01
N GLY A 60 -9.46 14.64 5.75
CA GLY A 60 -9.48 13.47 6.60
C GLY A 60 -8.94 13.71 8.01
N LYS A 61 -7.87 14.52 8.14
CA LYS A 61 -7.36 14.94 9.46
C LYS A 61 -8.37 15.77 10.24
N VAL A 62 -9.09 16.68 9.59
CA VAL A 62 -10.14 17.50 10.23
C VAL A 62 -11.31 16.62 10.70
N LEU A 63 -11.67 15.62 9.91
CA LEU A 63 -12.79 14.71 10.21
C LEU A 63 -12.41 13.56 11.17
N GLY A 64 -11.12 13.42 11.52
CA GLY A 64 -10.64 12.33 12.37
C GLY A 64 -10.80 10.95 11.74
N VAL A 65 -10.77 10.85 10.40
CA VAL A 65 -10.87 9.58 9.69
C VAL A 65 -9.49 9.11 9.24
N SER A 66 -9.26 7.80 9.25
CA SER A 66 -7.99 7.19 8.80
C SER A 66 -7.85 7.14 7.28
N ALA A 67 -8.97 7.15 6.55
CA ALA A 67 -8.97 7.10 5.09
C ALA A 67 -10.12 7.90 4.48
N VAL A 68 -9.91 8.40 3.26
CA VAL A 68 -10.93 9.05 2.44
C VAL A 68 -11.08 8.30 1.13
N ILE A 69 -12.33 8.02 0.72
CA ILE A 69 -12.62 7.40 -0.57
C ILE A 69 -13.09 8.48 -1.55
N VAL A 70 -12.41 8.58 -2.68
CA VAL A 70 -12.79 9.45 -3.80
C VAL A 70 -12.96 8.60 -5.06
N GLY A 71 -13.79 9.03 -6.00
CA GLY A 71 -14.03 8.23 -7.20
C GLY A 71 -14.80 8.96 -8.28
N SER A 72 -14.94 8.29 -9.41
CA SER A 72 -15.70 8.78 -10.56
C SER A 72 -16.53 7.65 -11.17
N VAL A 73 -17.71 8.03 -11.67
CA VAL A 73 -18.56 7.14 -12.47
C VAL A 73 -18.07 7.23 -13.91
N THR A 74 -17.43 6.17 -14.40
CA THR A 74 -16.80 6.11 -15.73
C THR A 74 -17.80 5.68 -16.81
N GLN A 75 -18.81 4.89 -16.45
CA GLN A 75 -19.92 4.52 -17.33
C GLN A 75 -21.24 4.54 -16.56
N PHE A 76 -22.28 5.12 -17.18
CA PHE A 76 -23.62 5.16 -16.62
C PHE A 76 -24.64 5.29 -17.74
N GLY A 77 -25.30 4.20 -18.10
CA GLY A 77 -26.27 4.22 -19.20
C GLY A 77 -27.14 2.98 -19.30
N VAL A 78 -28.19 3.09 -20.12
CA VAL A 78 -29.09 2.00 -20.47
C VAL A 78 -29.12 1.89 -21.99
N ASP A 79 -28.72 0.74 -22.50
CA ASP A 79 -28.92 0.37 -23.90
C ASP A 79 -30.32 -0.24 -24.08
N ARG A 80 -31.03 0.10 -25.15
CA ARG A 80 -32.38 -0.41 -25.43
C ARG A 80 -32.43 -0.99 -26.81
N GLN A 81 -32.78 -2.27 -26.90
CA GLN A 81 -32.96 -3.00 -28.13
C GLN A 81 -34.41 -3.43 -28.29
N THR A 82 -34.98 -3.24 -29.47
CA THR A 82 -36.33 -3.72 -29.80
C THR A 82 -36.20 -4.77 -30.89
N ILE A 83 -36.67 -5.99 -30.61
CA ILE A 83 -36.66 -7.10 -31.57
C ILE A 83 -38.13 -7.46 -31.84
N GLY A 84 -38.61 -7.21 -33.06
CA GLY A 84 -40.02 -7.45 -33.40
C GLY A 84 -40.37 -7.26 -34.89
N LEU A 85 -41.56 -7.72 -35.27
CA LEU A 85 -42.13 -7.62 -36.61
C LEU A 85 -43.62 -7.24 -36.48
N PHE A 86 -44.11 -6.33 -37.33
CA PHE A 86 -45.54 -5.93 -37.39
C PHE A 86 -46.16 -5.49 -36.04
N GLY A 87 -45.52 -4.56 -35.31
CA GLY A 87 -46.13 -3.92 -34.13
C GLY A 87 -46.15 -4.77 -32.85
N ILE A 88 -45.58 -5.97 -32.88
CA ILE A 88 -45.32 -6.82 -31.71
C ILE A 88 -43.81 -7.01 -31.60
N GLY A 89 -43.24 -6.66 -30.44
CA GLY A 89 -41.79 -6.74 -30.23
C GLY A 89 -41.39 -6.88 -28.77
N ILE A 90 -40.29 -7.59 -28.55
CA ILE A 90 -39.63 -7.70 -27.25
C ILE A 90 -38.69 -6.50 -27.13
N LYS A 91 -38.91 -5.67 -26.11
CA LYS A 91 -37.96 -4.60 -25.72
C LYS A 91 -37.03 -5.15 -24.66
N LYS A 92 -35.75 -5.22 -24.99
CA LYS A 92 -34.66 -5.48 -24.05
C LYS A 92 -34.04 -4.16 -23.64
N SER A 93 -33.81 -3.98 -22.35
CA SER A 93 -33.08 -2.84 -21.78
C SER A 93 -31.94 -3.36 -20.93
N THR A 94 -30.71 -2.99 -21.27
CA THR A 94 -29.48 -3.41 -20.60
C THR A 94 -28.81 -2.20 -19.96
N ALA A 95 -28.82 -2.12 -18.64
CA ALA A 95 -28.12 -1.09 -17.88
C ALA A 95 -26.66 -1.48 -17.65
N LYS A 96 -25.74 -0.54 -17.88
CA LYS A 96 -24.29 -0.70 -17.65
C LYS A 96 -23.76 0.44 -16.80
N VAL A 97 -23.07 0.08 -15.73
CA VAL A 97 -22.44 1.02 -14.78
C VAL A 97 -21.00 0.59 -14.53
N ALA A 98 -20.08 1.54 -14.59
CA ALA A 98 -18.68 1.36 -14.20
C ALA A 98 -18.24 2.52 -13.32
N ILE A 99 -17.53 2.21 -12.25
CA ILE A 99 -17.11 3.16 -11.22
C ILE A 99 -15.66 2.85 -10.84
N ASN A 100 -14.84 3.90 -10.75
CA ASN A 100 -13.49 3.81 -10.22
C ASN A 100 -13.46 4.55 -8.88
N ALA A 101 -12.87 3.93 -7.87
CA ALA A 101 -12.69 4.50 -6.54
C ALA A 101 -11.22 4.41 -6.13
N ARG A 102 -10.77 5.35 -5.31
CA ARG A 102 -9.44 5.43 -4.73
C ARG A 102 -9.57 5.68 -3.25
N MET A 103 -8.86 4.90 -2.45
CA MET A 103 -8.74 5.10 -1.02
C MET A 103 -7.42 5.81 -0.74
N ILE A 104 -7.51 6.92 -0.03
CA ILE A 104 -6.39 7.80 0.28
C ILE A 104 -6.16 7.78 1.79
N ASP A 105 -4.90 7.60 2.19
CA ASP A 105 -4.48 7.76 3.57
C ASP A 105 -4.54 9.20 4.02
N THR A 106 -5.04 9.43 5.24
CA THR A 106 -5.09 10.79 5.76
C THR A 106 -3.81 11.21 6.46
N SER A 107 -2.95 10.27 6.85
CA SER A 107 -1.66 10.57 7.49
C SER A 107 -0.57 10.95 6.47
N SER A 108 -0.45 10.21 5.37
CA SER A 108 0.55 10.37 4.30
C SER A 108 0.03 11.09 3.05
N GLY A 109 -1.27 11.03 2.78
CA GLY A 109 -1.87 11.53 1.54
C GLY A 109 -1.62 10.65 0.32
N GLU A 110 -1.11 9.43 0.52
CA GLU A 110 -0.88 8.48 -0.55
C GLU A 110 -2.17 7.74 -0.93
N ILE A 111 -2.31 7.40 -2.21
CA ILE A 111 -3.36 6.49 -2.67
C ILE A 111 -2.91 5.08 -2.32
N PHE A 112 -3.59 4.46 -1.36
CA PHE A 112 -3.29 3.11 -0.93
C PHE A 112 -3.86 2.06 -1.87
N PHE A 113 -5.06 2.31 -2.37
CA PHE A 113 -5.79 1.33 -3.16
C PHE A 113 -6.67 2.02 -4.18
N ALA A 114 -6.75 1.43 -5.36
CA ALA A 114 -7.73 1.76 -6.38
C ALA A 114 -8.64 0.55 -6.58
N ALA A 115 -9.95 0.77 -6.49
CA ALA A 115 -10.98 -0.21 -6.74
C ALA A 115 -11.70 0.14 -8.05
N GLU A 116 -12.08 -0.86 -8.80
CA GLU A 116 -12.94 -0.69 -9.97
C GLU A 116 -14.13 -1.62 -9.81
N GLY A 117 -15.34 -1.08 -10.01
CA GLY A 117 -16.57 -1.84 -9.92
C GLY A 117 -17.36 -1.70 -11.21
N SER A 118 -17.86 -2.82 -11.72
CA SER A 118 -18.76 -2.83 -12.87
C SER A 118 -20.05 -3.59 -12.56
N GLY A 119 -21.14 -3.19 -13.21
CA GLY A 119 -22.44 -3.80 -13.02
C GLY A 119 -23.27 -3.73 -14.29
N GLU A 120 -23.88 -4.86 -14.62
CA GLU A 120 -24.80 -5.00 -15.74
C GLU A 120 -26.11 -5.62 -15.26
N GLU A 121 -27.24 -5.07 -15.71
CA GLU A 121 -28.58 -5.59 -15.42
C GLU A 121 -29.46 -5.50 -16.66
N GLU A 122 -30.19 -6.58 -16.96
CA GLU A 122 -31.10 -6.65 -18.10
C GLU A 122 -32.55 -6.77 -17.66
N ALA A 123 -33.44 -6.02 -18.29
CA ALA A 123 -34.88 -6.24 -18.21
C ALA A 123 -35.46 -6.42 -19.61
N SER A 124 -36.43 -7.33 -19.72
CA SER A 124 -37.21 -7.55 -20.93
C SER A 124 -38.68 -7.25 -20.67
N GLY A 125 -39.33 -6.56 -21.61
CA GLY A 125 -40.78 -6.30 -21.60
C GLY A 125 -41.42 -6.61 -22.96
N VAL A 126 -42.71 -6.93 -22.95
CA VAL A 126 -43.50 -7.20 -24.17
C VAL A 126 -44.31 -5.95 -24.52
N ASP A 127 -44.18 -5.47 -25.75
CA ASP A 127 -44.99 -4.37 -26.30
C ASP A 127 -46.14 -4.95 -27.13
N VAL A 128 -47.38 -4.72 -26.68
CA VAL A 128 -48.61 -5.07 -27.43
C VAL A 128 -49.45 -3.81 -27.58
N GLY A 129 -49.40 -3.20 -28.77
CA GLY A 129 -50.31 -2.12 -29.15
C GLY A 129 -50.15 -0.79 -28.41
N GLY A 130 -48.97 -0.47 -27.86
CA GLY A 130 -48.68 0.86 -27.31
C GLY A 130 -48.95 1.04 -25.81
N TYR A 131 -49.32 -0.03 -25.09
CA TYR A 131 -49.39 -0.03 -23.62
C TYR A 131 -48.14 -0.71 -23.03
N ILE A 132 -47.33 0.04 -22.30
CA ILE A 132 -46.14 -0.47 -21.58
C ILE A 132 -46.52 -0.74 -20.13
N ASN A 133 -46.50 -2.01 -19.70
CA ASN A 133 -46.42 -2.38 -18.29
C ASN A 133 -44.95 -2.64 -17.92
N VAL A 134 -44.25 -1.60 -17.46
CA VAL A 134 -42.93 -1.72 -16.82
C VAL A 134 -42.99 -0.90 -15.55
N ASP A 135 -43.47 -1.52 -14.49
CA ASP A 135 -43.60 -0.91 -13.18
C ASP A 135 -42.27 -1.01 -12.41
N SER A 136 -41.71 0.13 -12.00
CA SER A 136 -40.83 0.24 -10.82
C SER A 136 -40.70 1.71 -10.42
N ALA A 137 -41.45 2.11 -9.41
CA ALA A 137 -41.56 3.49 -8.92
C ALA A 137 -40.34 4.02 -8.11
N SER A 138 -39.15 3.42 -8.21
CA SER A 138 -37.95 3.94 -7.51
C SER A 138 -36.63 3.63 -8.24
N PHE A 139 -35.70 4.59 -8.23
CA PHE A 139 -34.38 4.47 -8.89
C PHE A 139 -33.60 3.23 -8.42
N ALA A 140 -33.63 2.93 -7.12
CA ALA A 140 -32.95 1.77 -6.53
C ALA A 140 -33.47 0.42 -7.06
N ASN A 141 -34.73 0.37 -7.51
CA ASN A 141 -35.36 -0.83 -8.07
C ASN A 141 -35.36 -0.84 -9.61
N SER A 142 -34.84 0.21 -10.25
CA SER A 142 -34.63 0.24 -11.71
C SER A 142 -33.43 -0.64 -12.08
N ILE A 143 -33.39 -1.13 -13.33
CA ILE A 143 -32.22 -1.83 -13.89
C ILE A 143 -30.91 -1.07 -13.67
N LEU A 144 -30.96 0.26 -13.72
CA LEU A 144 -29.79 1.12 -13.53
C LEU A 144 -29.36 1.20 -12.06
N GLY A 145 -30.32 1.23 -11.14
CA GLY A 145 -30.05 1.14 -9.70
C GLY A 145 -29.48 -0.21 -9.30
N VAL A 146 -29.99 -1.31 -9.88
CA VAL A 146 -29.48 -2.65 -9.64
C VAL A 146 -28.05 -2.81 -10.18
N ALA A 147 -27.80 -2.36 -11.42
CA ALA A 147 -26.45 -2.33 -12.00
C ALA A 147 -25.48 -1.48 -11.16
N THR A 148 -25.92 -0.31 -10.68
CA THR A 148 -25.12 0.53 -9.77
C THR A 148 -24.79 -0.20 -8.48
N LYS A 149 -25.77 -0.87 -7.86
CA LYS A 149 -25.56 -1.65 -6.63
C LYS A 149 -24.58 -2.80 -6.84
N LYS A 150 -24.61 -3.48 -7.99
CA LYS A 150 -23.62 -4.52 -8.35
C LYS A 150 -22.20 -3.94 -8.40
N ALA A 151 -22.01 -2.83 -9.10
CA ALA A 151 -20.71 -2.15 -9.21
C ALA A 151 -20.19 -1.71 -7.82
N LEU A 152 -21.05 -1.16 -6.97
CA LEU A 152 -20.68 -0.71 -5.62
C LEU A 152 -20.33 -1.89 -4.69
N LYS A 153 -21.06 -3.00 -4.77
CA LYS A 153 -20.74 -4.21 -4.00
C LYS A 153 -19.36 -4.77 -4.36
N ASP A 154 -18.98 -4.73 -5.63
CA ASP A 154 -17.65 -5.15 -6.07
C ASP A 154 -16.55 -4.25 -5.48
N ILE A 155 -16.75 -2.93 -5.52
CA ILE A 155 -15.85 -1.97 -4.88
C ILE A 155 -15.72 -2.22 -3.37
N VAL A 156 -16.85 -2.37 -2.67
CA VAL A 156 -16.85 -2.62 -1.21
C VAL A 156 -16.15 -3.94 -0.89
N LYS A 157 -16.38 -4.99 -1.68
CA LYS A 157 -15.68 -6.28 -1.53
C LYS A 157 -14.16 -6.12 -1.68
N GLN A 158 -13.71 -5.48 -2.76
CA GLN A 158 -12.27 -5.26 -3.01
C GLN A 158 -11.64 -4.44 -1.89
N ILE A 159 -12.31 -3.37 -1.46
CA ILE A 159 -11.85 -2.53 -0.36
C ILE A 159 -11.81 -3.33 0.94
N ARG A 160 -12.82 -4.14 1.26
CA ARG A 160 -12.82 -5.01 2.44
C ARG A 160 -11.67 -6.00 2.42
N GLU A 161 -11.46 -6.70 1.31
CA GLU A 161 -10.39 -7.70 1.17
C GLU A 161 -9.00 -7.09 1.30
N GLN A 162 -8.77 -5.91 0.72
CA GLN A 162 -7.50 -5.20 0.88
C GLN A 162 -7.36 -4.57 2.26
N SER A 163 -8.46 -4.09 2.85
CA SER A 163 -8.46 -3.60 4.23
C SER A 163 -8.25 -4.70 5.26
N ALA A 164 -8.62 -5.95 4.97
CA ALA A 164 -8.35 -7.09 5.83
C ALA A 164 -6.85 -7.42 5.85
N LYS A 165 -6.17 -7.29 4.70
CA LYS A 165 -4.70 -7.31 4.62
C LYS A 165 -4.06 -6.12 5.34
N LEU A 166 -4.81 -5.03 5.53
CA LEU A 166 -4.45 -3.90 6.38
C LEU A 166 -4.98 -4.03 7.81
N LYS A 167 -5.80 -5.03 8.21
CA LYS A 167 -6.04 -5.33 9.63
C LYS A 167 -4.95 -6.22 10.22
N GLU A 168 -4.13 -6.80 9.34
CA GLU A 168 -2.72 -7.10 9.61
C GLU A 168 -1.84 -5.83 9.72
N SER A 169 -2.43 -4.61 9.73
CA SER A 169 -1.73 -3.38 10.09
C SER A 169 -0.99 -3.61 11.40
N ALA A 170 0.32 -3.45 11.31
CA ALA A 170 1.28 -3.45 12.39
C ALA A 170 0.67 -2.91 13.70
N ILE A 171 0.21 -3.80 14.58
CA ILE A 171 -0.18 -3.43 15.94
C ILE A 171 1.09 -2.91 16.57
N THR A 172 1.22 -1.60 16.76
CA THR A 172 2.39 -1.02 17.43
C THR A 172 2.04 -0.80 18.89
N ALA A 173 2.77 -1.47 19.77
CA ALA A 173 2.61 -1.40 21.21
C ALA A 173 3.99 -1.30 21.88
N TYR A 174 4.04 -1.24 23.19
CA TYR A 174 5.26 -1.15 23.98
C TYR A 174 5.31 -2.19 25.09
N VAL A 175 6.52 -2.61 25.44
CA VAL A 175 6.77 -3.44 26.62
C VAL A 175 6.55 -2.57 27.86
N ALA A 176 5.48 -2.84 28.60
CA ALA A 176 5.16 -2.16 29.85
C ALA A 176 5.98 -2.69 31.03
N MET A 177 6.29 -3.99 31.03
CA MET A 177 7.10 -4.66 32.06
C MET A 177 7.82 -5.87 31.45
N CYS A 178 9.04 -6.14 31.91
CA CYS A 178 9.76 -7.37 31.58
C CYS A 178 10.29 -8.08 32.84
N ASP A 179 9.98 -9.37 32.98
CA ASP A 179 10.67 -10.31 33.86
C ASP A 179 11.47 -11.29 33.01
N ILE A 180 12.75 -10.97 32.81
CA ILE A 180 13.67 -11.76 31.98
C ILE A 180 13.87 -13.17 32.56
N LYS A 181 13.90 -13.32 33.89
CA LYS A 181 14.13 -14.62 34.53
C LYS A 181 12.92 -15.53 34.37
N ALA A 182 11.71 -14.98 34.45
CA ALA A 182 10.46 -15.70 34.23
C ALA A 182 10.05 -15.78 32.75
N ASN A 183 10.85 -15.23 31.82
CA ASN A 183 10.52 -15.09 30.40
C ASN A 183 9.13 -14.50 30.15
N THR A 184 8.74 -13.50 30.93
CA THR A 184 7.39 -12.92 30.93
C THR A 184 7.45 -11.43 30.60
N PHE A 185 6.66 -10.99 29.63
CA PHE A 185 6.60 -9.62 29.15
C PHE A 185 5.16 -9.14 29.15
N ILE A 186 4.90 -7.95 29.69
CA ILE A 186 3.59 -7.30 29.62
C ILE A 186 3.63 -6.25 28.52
N ILE A 187 2.65 -6.29 27.63
CA ILE A 187 2.47 -5.35 26.53
C ILE A 187 1.32 -4.40 26.88
N ASP A 188 1.51 -3.11 26.60
CA ASP A 188 0.54 -2.03 26.87
C ASP A 188 -0.67 -1.99 25.93
N SER A 189 -0.96 -3.12 25.27
CA SER A 189 -2.06 -3.28 24.32
C SER A 189 -2.70 -4.64 24.49
N GLY A 190 -4.03 -4.71 24.27
CA GLY A 190 -4.83 -5.92 24.45
C GLY A 190 -5.88 -6.09 23.35
N LYS A 191 -7.01 -6.73 23.67
CA LYS A 191 -8.09 -7.04 22.72
C LYS A 191 -8.60 -5.81 21.95
N GLU A 192 -8.67 -4.64 22.60
CA GLU A 192 -9.14 -3.42 21.93
C GLU A 192 -8.20 -2.93 20.81
N SER A 193 -6.91 -3.26 20.92
CA SER A 193 -5.90 -2.97 19.89
C SER A 193 -5.81 -4.07 18.82
N GLY A 194 -6.63 -5.12 18.91
CA GLY A 194 -6.62 -6.25 17.99
C GLY A 194 -5.60 -7.33 18.33
N ILE A 195 -5.03 -7.35 19.55
CA ILE A 195 -4.15 -8.44 19.99
C ILE A 195 -4.99 -9.68 20.32
N GLU A 196 -4.53 -10.85 19.85
CA GLU A 196 -5.17 -12.15 20.07
C GLU A 196 -4.21 -13.14 20.77
N ASN A 197 -4.77 -14.15 21.44
CA ASN A 197 -3.97 -15.23 22.02
C ASN A 197 -3.20 -15.97 20.93
N ASP A 198 -2.01 -16.46 21.25
CA ASP A 198 -1.13 -17.19 20.34
C ASP A 198 -0.55 -16.35 19.18
N GLN A 199 -0.85 -15.06 19.12
CA GLN A 199 -0.28 -14.11 18.17
C GLN A 199 1.21 -13.85 18.45
N THR A 200 2.00 -13.58 17.41
CA THR A 200 3.41 -13.20 17.54
C THR A 200 3.59 -11.69 17.37
N LEU A 201 4.33 -11.09 18.30
CA LEU A 201 4.83 -9.72 18.22
C LEU A 201 6.36 -9.73 18.09
N TYR A 202 6.89 -8.75 17.38
CA TYR A 202 8.31 -8.57 17.13
C TYR A 202 8.82 -7.36 17.90
N VAL A 203 9.88 -7.54 18.69
CA VAL A 203 10.52 -6.43 19.40
C VAL A 203 11.37 -5.63 18.42
N ILE A 204 11.03 -4.35 18.24
CA ILE A 204 11.63 -3.45 17.27
C ILE A 204 12.54 -2.44 17.98
N LYS A 205 13.82 -2.43 17.59
CA LYS A 205 14.80 -1.45 18.04
C LYS A 205 15.03 -0.39 16.96
N VAL A 206 14.81 0.88 17.28
CA VAL A 206 15.15 1.99 16.39
C VAL A 206 16.67 2.16 16.38
N LEU A 207 17.30 1.90 15.23
CA LEU A 207 18.74 2.08 15.03
C LEU A 207 19.10 3.52 14.69
N LYS A 208 18.27 4.18 13.87
CA LYS A 208 18.51 5.55 13.43
C LYS A 208 17.22 6.25 13.05
N GLU A 209 17.07 7.49 13.50
CA GLU A 209 16.04 8.40 12.99
C GLU A 209 16.63 9.29 11.89
N VAL A 210 16.00 9.28 10.72
CA VAL A 210 16.27 10.21 9.62
C VAL A 210 15.34 11.39 9.79
N LYS A 211 15.91 12.58 10.00
CA LYS A 211 15.15 13.83 10.19
C LYS A 211 15.27 14.72 8.96
N SER A 212 14.21 15.49 8.70
CA SER A 212 14.22 16.52 7.67
C SER A 212 15.22 17.61 8.05
N PRO A 213 16.21 17.93 7.18
CA PRO A 213 17.16 19.00 7.46
C PRO A 213 16.49 20.38 7.46
N LYS A 214 15.28 20.51 6.90
CA LYS A 214 14.52 21.77 6.82
C LYS A 214 13.55 21.96 7.99
N THR A 215 12.92 20.89 8.47
CA THR A 215 11.84 20.96 9.47
C THR A 215 12.20 20.32 10.81
N GLY A 216 13.27 19.52 10.88
CA GLY A 216 13.65 18.76 12.09
C GLY A 216 12.74 17.56 12.39
N GLU A 217 11.65 17.38 11.64
CA GLU A 217 10.71 16.28 11.80
C GLU A 217 11.34 14.94 11.41
N VAL A 218 10.98 13.87 12.12
CA VAL A 218 11.40 12.51 11.79
C VAL A 218 10.70 12.07 10.51
N ILE A 219 11.47 11.91 9.43
CA ILE A 219 10.98 11.42 8.13
C ILE A 219 10.90 9.90 8.15
N LYS A 220 11.89 9.21 8.72
CA LYS A 220 11.96 7.74 8.70
C LYS A 220 12.73 7.19 9.89
N ARG A 221 12.25 6.10 10.47
CA ARG A 221 13.00 5.33 11.47
C ARG A 221 13.54 4.07 10.81
N ILE A 222 14.86 3.92 10.85
CA ILE A 222 15.53 2.67 10.49
C ILE A 222 15.48 1.80 11.73
N THR A 223 14.89 0.63 11.61
CA THR A 223 14.62 -0.28 12.73
C THR A 223 15.20 -1.66 12.48
N ASP A 224 15.48 -2.38 13.54
CA ASP A 224 15.86 -3.80 13.52
C ASP A 224 14.92 -4.61 14.43
N VAL A 225 14.75 -5.89 14.12
CA VAL A 225 13.97 -6.82 14.94
C VAL A 225 14.92 -7.63 15.79
N ILE A 226 14.82 -7.49 17.10
CA ILE A 226 15.77 -8.10 18.04
C ILE A 226 15.25 -9.38 18.69
N ALA A 227 13.94 -9.56 18.80
CA ALA A 227 13.31 -10.73 19.43
C ALA A 227 11.87 -10.95 18.95
N GLU A 228 11.36 -12.16 19.14
CA GLU A 228 9.98 -12.56 18.89
C GLU A 228 9.30 -12.93 20.21
N LEU A 229 8.14 -12.34 20.46
CA LEU A 229 7.29 -12.58 21.61
C LEU A 229 6.01 -13.28 21.17
N LYS A 230 5.65 -14.40 21.79
CA LYS A 230 4.38 -15.08 21.59
C LYS A 230 3.42 -14.70 22.72
N ILE A 231 2.24 -14.18 22.35
CA ILE A 231 1.19 -13.80 23.29
C ILE A 231 0.59 -15.06 23.93
N THR A 232 0.59 -15.11 25.25
CA THR A 232 0.04 -16.22 26.05
C THR A 232 -1.32 -15.89 26.67
N GLU A 233 -1.58 -14.62 26.97
CA GLU A 233 -2.84 -14.16 27.54
C GLU A 233 -3.15 -12.73 27.10
N VAL A 234 -4.43 -12.41 26.89
CA VAL A 234 -4.87 -11.08 26.44
C VAL A 234 -6.02 -10.57 27.27
N ASP A 235 -5.80 -9.42 27.90
CA ASP A 235 -6.79 -8.60 28.59
C ASP A 235 -7.42 -7.57 27.66
N LYS A 236 -8.30 -6.73 28.21
CA LYS A 236 -8.92 -5.64 27.44
C LYS A 236 -7.89 -4.67 26.85
N THR A 237 -6.92 -4.24 27.67
CA THR A 237 -5.95 -3.19 27.34
C THR A 237 -4.49 -3.61 27.48
N SER A 238 -4.22 -4.86 27.85
CA SER A 238 -2.87 -5.42 28.01
C SER A 238 -2.80 -6.84 27.49
N ALA A 239 -1.59 -7.34 27.28
CA ALA A 239 -1.33 -8.73 26.93
C ALA A 239 -0.05 -9.23 27.60
N THR A 240 -0.06 -10.50 27.99
CA THR A 240 1.13 -11.20 28.50
C THR A 240 1.74 -12.00 27.37
N ALA A 241 3.06 -11.93 27.24
CA ALA A 241 3.82 -12.61 26.21
C ALA A 241 5.06 -13.30 26.78
N THR A 242 5.54 -14.30 26.04
CA THR A 242 6.79 -15.01 26.32
C THR A 242 7.74 -14.86 25.14
N CYS A 243 9.03 -14.67 25.39
CA CYS A 243 9.99 -14.61 24.30
C CYS A 243 10.26 -16.03 23.76
N VAL A 244 10.15 -16.19 22.45
CA VAL A 244 10.28 -17.49 21.76
C VAL A 244 11.50 -17.55 20.85
N SER A 245 12.04 -16.41 20.42
CA SER A 245 13.28 -16.36 19.64
C SER A 245 13.98 -15.00 19.71
N GLY A 246 15.27 -14.96 19.36
CA GLY A 246 16.10 -13.75 19.33
C GLY A 246 16.77 -13.41 20.67
N LYS A 247 17.13 -12.14 20.84
CA LYS A 247 17.88 -11.62 22.00
C LYS A 247 16.93 -11.17 23.10
N CYS A 248 16.32 -12.14 23.79
CA CYS A 248 15.32 -11.90 24.84
C CYS A 248 15.91 -11.16 26.07
N ASP A 249 17.21 -11.33 26.30
CA ASP A 249 17.98 -10.80 27.43
C ASP A 249 18.21 -9.28 27.37
N ILE A 250 18.03 -8.67 26.20
CA ILE A 250 18.23 -7.23 26.00
C ILE A 250 16.93 -6.43 25.83
N ILE A 251 15.77 -7.11 25.93
CA ILE A 251 14.46 -6.46 25.90
C ILE A 251 14.29 -5.67 27.20
N LYS A 252 13.80 -4.44 27.10
CA LYS A 252 13.55 -3.56 28.24
C LYS A 252 12.17 -2.90 28.17
N GLU A 253 11.74 -2.37 29.30
CA GLU A 253 10.56 -1.51 29.37
C GLU A 253 10.67 -0.32 28.41
N GLY A 254 9.56 -0.03 27.73
CA GLY A 254 9.46 0.99 26.69
C GLY A 254 9.97 0.56 25.31
N ASP A 255 10.50 -0.67 25.14
CA ASP A 255 10.80 -1.17 23.81
C ASP A 255 9.52 -1.35 22.99
N MET A 256 9.59 -1.00 21.71
CA MET A 256 8.45 -1.10 20.79
C MET A 256 8.26 -2.55 20.35
N VAL A 257 7.02 -2.99 20.25
CA VAL A 257 6.66 -4.28 19.67
C VAL A 257 5.68 -4.10 18.52
N SER A 258 5.75 -4.97 17.52
CA SER A 258 4.88 -4.91 16.34
C SER A 258 4.45 -6.27 15.81
N THR A 259 3.24 -6.42 15.27
CA THR A 259 2.86 -7.60 14.46
C THR A 259 3.55 -7.65 13.10
N SER A 260 3.98 -6.50 12.58
CA SER A 260 4.81 -6.46 11.38
C SER A 260 6.24 -6.82 11.76
N SER A 261 6.76 -7.93 11.22
CA SER A 261 8.11 -8.43 11.49
C SER A 261 9.23 -7.53 10.95
N GLY A 262 8.95 -6.25 10.70
CA GLY A 262 9.78 -5.37 9.88
C GLY A 262 10.14 -5.98 8.52
N LYS A 263 9.35 -6.95 8.00
CA LYS A 263 9.67 -7.63 6.72
C LYS A 263 9.66 -6.64 5.56
N GLU A 264 8.70 -5.71 5.56
CA GLU A 264 8.70 -4.56 4.64
C GLU A 264 9.97 -3.71 4.82
N THR A 265 10.47 -3.58 6.04
CA THR A 265 11.68 -2.80 6.35
C THR A 265 12.96 -3.53 5.94
N LYS A 266 13.08 -4.86 6.09
CA LYS A 266 14.27 -5.61 5.64
C LYS A 266 14.37 -5.65 4.12
N GLU A 267 13.26 -5.79 3.40
CA GLU A 267 13.26 -5.75 1.93
C GLU A 267 13.48 -4.33 1.39
N GLN A 268 12.90 -3.31 2.03
CA GLN A 268 13.17 -1.92 1.68
C GLN A 268 14.57 -1.44 2.11
N LEU A 269 15.12 -1.94 3.22
CA LEU A 269 16.50 -1.67 3.66
C LEU A 269 17.50 -2.45 2.81
N ALA A 270 17.15 -3.65 2.33
CA ALA A 270 17.91 -4.36 1.30
C ALA A 270 17.89 -3.58 -0.03
N LYS A 271 16.75 -3.02 -0.43
CA LYS A 271 16.64 -2.10 -1.59
C LYS A 271 17.38 -0.77 -1.37
N LEU A 272 17.47 -0.28 -0.13
CA LEU A 272 18.25 0.92 0.22
C LEU A 272 19.77 0.64 0.27
N LYS A 273 20.17 -0.53 0.80
CA LYS A 273 21.55 -1.06 0.75
C LYS A 273 21.95 -1.44 -0.69
N ALA A 274 20.99 -1.74 -1.58
CA ALA A 274 21.21 -1.93 -3.01
C ALA A 274 21.57 -0.66 -3.78
N SER A 275 21.57 0.51 -3.12
CA SER A 275 22.03 1.77 -3.69
C SER A 275 23.49 2.10 -3.31
N ILE A 276 24.32 1.11 -3.02
CA ILE A 276 25.77 1.32 -2.94
C ILE A 276 26.25 1.67 -4.35
N ASN A 277 26.41 2.96 -4.63
CA ASN A 277 27.03 3.43 -5.87
C ASN A 277 28.55 3.26 -5.75
N ALA A 278 28.99 2.01 -5.87
CA ALA A 278 30.40 1.64 -5.86
C ALA A 278 30.84 1.12 -7.22
N SER A 279 32.13 1.21 -7.46
CA SER A 279 32.83 0.72 -8.64
C SER A 279 34.03 -0.11 -8.21
N VAL A 280 34.39 -1.08 -9.05
CA VAL A 280 35.63 -1.85 -8.90
C VAL A 280 36.81 -0.87 -8.99
N ALA A 281 37.60 -0.79 -7.94
CA ALA A 281 38.79 0.05 -7.87
C ALA A 281 40.05 -0.70 -8.33
N TYR A 282 40.10 -2.03 -8.13
CA TYR A 282 41.22 -2.88 -8.52
C TYR A 282 40.77 -4.32 -8.71
N VAL A 283 41.42 -5.03 -9.64
CA VAL A 283 41.23 -6.47 -9.91
C VAL A 283 42.57 -7.19 -9.76
N GLU A 284 42.62 -8.21 -8.90
CA GLU A 284 43.79 -9.09 -8.75
C GLU A 284 43.50 -10.46 -9.42
N PRO A 285 44.05 -10.70 -10.62
CA PRO A 285 43.73 -11.91 -11.37
C PRO A 285 44.29 -13.19 -10.75
N SER A 286 45.41 -13.11 -10.03
CA SER A 286 46.12 -14.31 -9.55
C SER A 286 45.32 -15.12 -8.53
N ASN A 287 44.56 -14.43 -7.67
CA ASN A 287 43.73 -15.05 -6.63
C ASN A 287 42.22 -14.77 -6.82
N LYS A 288 41.84 -14.16 -7.95
CA LYS A 288 40.46 -13.78 -8.29
C LYS A 288 39.78 -12.93 -7.22
N THR A 289 40.45 -11.87 -6.79
CA THR A 289 39.89 -10.89 -5.83
C THR A 289 39.71 -9.53 -6.49
N ILE A 290 38.81 -8.74 -5.91
CA ILE A 290 38.60 -7.34 -6.29
C ILE A 290 38.61 -6.45 -5.06
N ILE A 291 38.95 -5.19 -5.25
CA ILE A 291 38.74 -4.11 -4.28
C ILE A 291 37.73 -3.15 -4.89
N PHE A 292 36.74 -2.70 -4.12
CA PHE A 292 35.77 -1.69 -4.55
C PHE A 292 35.68 -0.53 -3.55
N ASP A 293 35.27 0.63 -4.05
CA ASP A 293 35.24 1.92 -3.35
C ASP A 293 34.02 2.09 -2.42
N ALA A 294 33.65 1.01 -1.72
CA ALA A 294 32.73 1.09 -0.60
C ALA A 294 33.15 0.26 0.61
N GLY A 295 33.00 0.84 1.80
CA GLY A 295 33.41 0.23 3.08
C GLY A 295 32.37 0.38 4.20
N LYS A 296 32.82 0.35 5.46
CA LYS A 296 31.97 0.44 6.65
C LYS A 296 31.07 1.68 6.65
N ASP A 297 31.57 2.81 6.17
CA ASP A 297 30.83 4.08 6.15
C ASP A 297 29.60 4.03 5.21
N GLN A 298 29.61 3.12 4.24
CA GLN A 298 28.50 2.85 3.31
C GLN A 298 27.74 1.56 3.67
N GLY A 299 28.04 0.96 4.82
CA GLY A 299 27.32 -0.22 5.33
C GLY A 299 27.72 -1.54 4.68
N VAL A 300 28.93 -1.63 4.13
CA VAL A 300 29.51 -2.90 3.67
C VAL A 300 29.90 -3.75 4.88
N GLU A 301 29.50 -5.01 4.87
CA GLU A 301 29.76 -5.97 5.95
C GLU A 301 30.59 -7.15 5.45
N LYS A 302 31.40 -7.75 6.33
CA LYS A 302 32.14 -8.98 6.01
C LYS A 302 31.15 -10.09 5.65
N ASP A 303 31.54 -10.97 4.73
CA ASP A 303 30.73 -12.07 4.20
C ASP A 303 29.53 -11.67 3.33
N GLN A 304 29.30 -10.36 3.11
CA GLN A 304 28.25 -9.86 2.22
C GLN A 304 28.53 -10.23 0.75
N ILE A 305 27.48 -10.52 -0.01
CA ILE A 305 27.56 -10.82 -1.44
C ILE A 305 27.30 -9.56 -2.27
N PHE A 306 28.10 -9.39 -3.31
CA PHE A 306 27.97 -8.33 -4.30
C PHE A 306 28.10 -8.87 -5.73
N TYR A 307 27.57 -8.11 -6.66
CA TYR A 307 27.54 -8.41 -8.08
C TYR A 307 28.26 -7.32 -8.85
N VAL A 308 29.20 -7.70 -9.72
CA VAL A 308 29.71 -6.80 -10.75
C VAL A 308 28.68 -6.78 -11.88
N THR A 309 28.24 -5.58 -12.25
CA THR A 309 27.24 -5.37 -13.30
C THR A 309 27.80 -4.52 -14.43
N LYS A 310 27.33 -4.80 -15.65
CA LYS A 310 27.66 -4.02 -16.84
C LYS A 310 26.41 -3.48 -17.50
N VAL A 311 26.50 -2.24 -17.95
CA VAL A 311 25.45 -1.62 -18.77
C VAL A 311 25.49 -2.26 -20.14
N ILE A 312 24.45 -3.04 -20.46
CA ILE A 312 24.31 -3.70 -21.76
C ILE A 312 23.48 -2.87 -22.73
N LYS A 313 22.64 -1.95 -22.24
CA LYS A 313 21.85 -1.06 -23.09
C LYS A 313 21.53 0.24 -22.39
N GLU A 314 21.75 1.35 -23.09
CA GLU A 314 21.25 2.65 -22.68
C GLU A 314 20.01 3.01 -23.50
N ILE A 315 18.93 3.35 -22.81
CA ILE A 315 17.71 3.88 -23.41
C ILE A 315 17.82 5.40 -23.35
N LYS A 316 17.88 6.02 -24.52
CA LYS A 316 17.95 7.48 -24.66
C LYS A 316 16.59 8.06 -25.01
N SER A 317 16.33 9.26 -24.51
CA SER A 317 15.18 10.07 -24.88
C SER A 317 15.22 10.34 -26.39
N PRO A 318 14.14 10.06 -27.14
CA PRO A 318 14.10 10.36 -28.56
C PRO A 318 14.06 11.87 -28.84
N THR A 319 13.67 12.67 -27.84
CA THR A 319 13.52 14.13 -27.98
C THR A 319 14.73 14.90 -27.45
N THR A 320 15.33 14.46 -26.34
CA THR A 320 16.46 15.18 -25.71
C THR A 320 17.81 14.51 -25.89
N GLY A 321 17.85 13.24 -26.32
CA GLY A 321 19.08 12.45 -26.42
C GLY A 321 19.68 11.99 -25.09
N GLU A 322 19.12 12.44 -23.96
CA GLU A 322 19.58 12.08 -22.62
C GLU A 322 19.31 10.60 -22.30
N ILE A 323 20.18 9.99 -21.50
CA ILE A 323 20.00 8.61 -21.05
C ILE A 323 18.91 8.57 -19.97
N ILE A 324 17.77 7.95 -20.31
CA ILE A 324 16.63 7.78 -19.41
C ILE A 324 16.81 6.54 -18.54
N LYS A 325 17.41 5.47 -19.09
CA LYS A 325 17.56 4.20 -18.39
C LYS A 325 18.78 3.45 -18.87
N ARG A 326 19.51 2.84 -17.93
CA ARG A 326 20.55 1.85 -18.23
C ARG A 326 20.03 0.47 -17.85
N ILE A 327 20.03 -0.44 -18.80
CA ILE A 327 19.79 -1.87 -18.57
C ILE A 327 21.15 -2.48 -18.27
N THR A 328 21.25 -3.12 -17.12
CA THR A 328 22.46 -3.77 -16.63
C THR A 328 22.29 -5.28 -16.60
N ASP A 329 23.38 -6.00 -16.78
CA ASP A 329 23.46 -7.45 -16.59
C ASP A 329 24.52 -7.78 -15.53
N ILE A 330 24.37 -8.93 -14.85
CA ILE A 330 25.34 -9.42 -13.88
C ILE A 330 26.46 -10.17 -14.60
N VAL A 331 27.69 -9.76 -14.33
CA VAL A 331 28.88 -10.37 -14.90
C VAL A 331 29.46 -11.45 -13.98
N ALA A 332 29.57 -11.13 -12.68
CA ALA A 332 30.18 -12.01 -11.69
C ALA A 332 29.69 -11.69 -10.27
N GLU A 333 29.73 -12.71 -9.42
CA GLU A 333 29.36 -12.69 -8.00
C GLU A 333 30.62 -12.75 -7.14
N PHE A 334 30.66 -11.93 -6.09
CA PHE A 334 31.78 -11.79 -5.17
C PHE A 334 31.29 -11.81 -3.72
N LYS A 335 32.13 -12.31 -2.81
CA LYS A 335 31.88 -12.32 -1.36
C LYS A 335 32.94 -11.49 -0.65
N VAL A 336 32.50 -10.52 0.17
CA VAL A 336 33.40 -9.64 0.92
C VAL A 336 34.20 -10.43 1.94
N THR A 337 35.52 -10.31 1.90
CA THR A 337 36.46 -10.97 2.81
C THR A 337 37.01 -10.01 3.86
N GLU A 338 37.15 -8.73 3.52
CA GLU A 338 37.71 -7.68 4.37
C GLU A 338 37.04 -6.33 4.10
N VAL A 339 36.88 -5.50 5.15
CA VAL A 339 36.18 -4.21 5.07
C VAL A 339 36.95 -3.14 5.81
N ASP A 340 37.35 -2.11 5.08
CA ASP A 340 37.94 -0.87 5.57
C ASP A 340 36.88 0.21 5.74
N LYS A 341 37.29 1.41 6.13
CA LYS A 341 36.37 2.54 6.32
C LYS A 341 35.61 2.90 5.03
N SER A 342 36.32 2.98 3.90
CA SER A 342 35.81 3.45 2.60
C SER A 342 36.03 2.47 1.43
N SER A 343 36.55 1.28 1.71
CA SER A 343 36.81 0.25 0.70
C SER A 343 36.55 -1.15 1.29
N ALA A 344 36.42 -2.13 0.41
CA ALA A 344 36.32 -3.52 0.79
C ALA A 344 36.96 -4.44 -0.25
N THR A 345 37.51 -5.55 0.24
CA THR A 345 38.08 -6.62 -0.58
C THR A 345 37.07 -7.74 -0.67
N ALA A 346 36.87 -8.29 -1.87
CA ALA A 346 35.96 -9.41 -2.09
C ALA A 346 36.60 -10.49 -2.97
N ALA A 347 36.33 -11.75 -2.61
CA ALA A 347 36.75 -12.93 -3.34
C ALA A 347 35.66 -13.38 -4.33
N PHE A 348 36.09 -13.80 -5.52
CA PHE A 348 35.19 -14.32 -6.54
C PHE A 348 34.42 -15.57 -6.08
N VAL A 349 33.14 -15.63 -6.42
CA VAL A 349 32.25 -16.76 -6.12
C VAL A 349 31.84 -17.49 -7.40
N SER A 350 31.24 -16.78 -8.37
CA SER A 350 30.75 -17.40 -9.61
C SER A 350 30.58 -16.37 -10.75
N GLY A 351 30.42 -16.84 -11.99
CA GLY A 351 30.26 -15.99 -13.18
C GLY A 351 31.53 -15.82 -14.00
N GLY A 352 31.59 -14.78 -14.84
CA GLY A 352 32.72 -14.52 -15.74
C GLY A 352 33.72 -13.54 -15.15
N PHE A 353 34.60 -14.01 -14.26
CA PHE A 353 35.63 -13.17 -13.62
C PHE A 353 36.51 -12.43 -14.65
N GLU A 354 36.84 -13.10 -15.76
CA GLU A 354 37.62 -12.54 -16.87
C GLU A 354 36.98 -11.30 -17.52
N ASN A 355 35.69 -11.10 -17.31
CA ASN A 355 34.95 -9.96 -17.83
C ASN A 355 34.90 -8.79 -16.84
N VAL A 356 35.38 -8.93 -15.61
CA VAL A 356 35.41 -7.88 -14.58
C VAL A 356 36.59 -6.94 -14.81
N LYS A 357 36.34 -5.64 -14.78
CA LYS A 357 37.34 -4.58 -14.98
C LYS A 357 37.21 -3.47 -13.96
N GLU A 358 38.29 -2.74 -13.74
CA GLU A 358 38.25 -1.48 -13.00
C GLU A 358 37.22 -0.52 -13.61
N GLY A 359 36.48 0.15 -12.73
CA GLY A 359 35.36 1.03 -13.07
C GLY A 359 33.99 0.35 -13.20
N ASP A 360 33.94 -0.99 -13.34
CA ASP A 360 32.67 -1.72 -13.42
C ASP A 360 31.82 -1.50 -12.15
N LYS A 361 30.49 -1.45 -12.29
CA LYS A 361 29.58 -1.08 -11.22
C LYS A 361 29.26 -2.25 -10.30
N ILE A 362 29.24 -1.98 -9.00
CA ILE A 362 28.88 -2.95 -7.97
C ILE A 362 27.41 -2.79 -7.59
N SER A 363 26.70 -3.91 -7.46
CA SER A 363 25.32 -4.00 -6.97
C SER A 363 25.25 -4.99 -5.81
N SER A 364 24.45 -4.71 -4.78
CA SER A 364 24.17 -5.70 -3.72
C SER A 364 22.92 -6.53 -4.00
N SER A 365 22.29 -6.37 -5.17
CA SER A 365 21.13 -7.14 -5.61
C SER A 365 21.36 -7.77 -6.98
N LYS A 366 20.77 -8.95 -7.19
CA LYS A 366 20.67 -9.57 -8.51
C LYS A 366 19.75 -8.78 -9.43
#